data_AF-A0A4U8SCJ0-F1
#
_entry.id   AF-A0A4U8SCJ0-F1
#
_cell.length_a   1.000
_cell.length_b   1.000
_cell.length_c   1.000
_cell.angle_alpha   90.00
_cell.angle_beta   90.00
_cell.angle_gamma   90.00
#
_symmetry.space_group_name_H-M   'P 1'
#
loop_
_entity.id
_entity.type
_entity.pdbx_description
1 polymer ?
#
loop_
_entity_poly.entity_id
_entity_poly.type
_entity_poly.pdbx_seq_one_letter_code
_entity_poly.pdbx_strand_id
1 'polypeptide(L)'
;MSNKAKFYLKTLVITLCLLFIIVFSFYVYKNTHNAITLNGEQTKAFIFNGIAYDIYQLRPFEGTMSSVRKNITYKVNVHNGKVNGKIIGYYSNGNLKSIQVSEKGNGCSLFYYENGNLEAKYCLKNGQFDGIQEMFYENGN
;
A
#
# COMPACT_ATOMS: atom_id res chain seq x y z
N MET A 1 23.18 -22.74 -39.00
CA MET A 1 21.95 -21.92 -39.04
C MET A 1 22.13 -20.80 -40.08
N SER A 2 21.19 -20.63 -41.02
CA SER A 2 21.32 -19.65 -42.12
C SER A 2 21.24 -18.19 -41.65
N ASN A 3 21.80 -17.24 -42.40
CA ASN A 3 21.71 -15.81 -42.09
C ASN A 3 20.25 -15.31 -41.99
N LYS A 4 19.34 -15.89 -42.80
CA LYS A 4 17.90 -15.64 -42.69
C LYS A 4 17.33 -16.12 -41.35
N ALA A 5 17.66 -17.34 -40.92
CA ALA A 5 17.18 -17.86 -39.63
C ALA A 5 17.69 -17.03 -38.43
N LYS A 6 18.94 -16.54 -38.46
CA LYS A 6 19.47 -15.62 -37.45
C LYS A 6 18.72 -14.28 -37.42
N PHE A 7 18.38 -13.75 -38.59
CA PHE A 7 17.58 -12.52 -38.71
C PHE A 7 16.18 -12.68 -38.11
N TYR A 8 15.45 -13.73 -38.50
CA TYR A 8 14.11 -13.99 -37.95
C TYR A 8 14.12 -14.21 -36.44
N LEU A 9 15.11 -14.93 -35.91
CA LEU A 9 15.26 -15.13 -34.47
C LEU A 9 15.49 -13.80 -33.74
N LYS A 10 16.36 -12.93 -34.26
CA LYS A 10 16.64 -11.61 -33.66
C LYS A 10 15.38 -10.74 -33.64
N THR A 11 14.65 -10.70 -34.76
CA THR A 11 13.39 -9.95 -34.86
C THR A 11 12.34 -10.49 -33.88
N LEU A 12 12.23 -11.83 -33.76
CA LEU A 12 11.32 -12.48 -32.82
C LEU A 12 11.66 -12.16 -31.36
N VAL A 13 12.94 -12.18 -30.99
CA VAL A 13 13.37 -11.83 -29.63
C VAL A 13 13.02 -10.38 -29.32
N ILE A 14 13.27 -9.45 -30.25
CA ILE A 14 12.93 -8.03 -30.07
C ILE A 14 11.42 -7.84 -29.92
N THR A 15 10.61 -8.47 -30.76
CA THR A 15 9.15 -8.36 -30.66
C THR A 15 8.62 -8.94 -29.35
N LEU A 16 9.15 -10.06 -28.88
CA LEU A 16 8.80 -10.63 -27.57
C LEU A 16 9.19 -9.70 -26.41
N CYS A 17 10.36 -9.08 -26.46
CA CYS A 17 10.78 -8.10 -25.45
C CYS A 17 9.85 -6.87 -25.43
N LEU A 18 9.45 -6.35 -26.60
CA LEU A 18 8.51 -5.22 -26.69
C LEU A 18 7.13 -5.58 -26.14
N LEU A 19 6.62 -6.77 -26.46
CA LEU A 19 5.36 -7.27 -25.90
C LEU A 19 5.44 -7.41 -24.38
N PHE A 20 6.55 -7.94 -23.85
CA PHE A 20 6.76 -8.04 -22.42
C PHE A 20 6.77 -6.67 -21.74
N ILE A 21 7.46 -5.69 -22.31
CA ILE A 21 7.49 -4.32 -21.78
C ILE A 21 6.07 -3.73 -21.75
N ILE A 22 5.28 -3.88 -22.82
CA ILE A 22 3.90 -3.37 -22.88
C ILE A 22 3.03 -4.00 -21.78
N VAL A 23 3.08 -5.33 -21.64
CA VAL A 23 2.32 -6.05 -20.61
C VAL A 23 2.77 -5.64 -19.21
N PHE A 24 4.08 -5.51 -19.00
CA PHE A 24 4.64 -5.08 -17.72
C PHE A 24 4.27 -3.63 -17.38
N SER A 25 4.34 -2.71 -18.34
CA SER A 25 3.91 -1.32 -18.15
C SER A 25 2.43 -1.23 -17.80
N PHE A 26 1.57 -2.03 -18.45
CA PHE A 26 0.15 -2.08 -18.12
C PHE A 26 -0.09 -2.65 -16.71
N TYR A 27 0.65 -3.69 -16.33
CA TYR A 27 0.64 -4.23 -14.97
C TYR A 27 1.05 -3.17 -13.95
N VAL A 28 2.17 -2.48 -14.15
CA VAL A 28 2.64 -1.42 -13.26
C VAL A 28 1.58 -0.32 -13.15
N TYR A 29 1.08 0.18 -14.28
CA TYR A 29 0.06 1.24 -14.32
C TYR A 29 -1.15 0.91 -13.43
N LYS A 30 -1.69 -0.31 -13.56
CA LYS A 30 -2.83 -0.78 -12.76
C LYS A 30 -2.52 -0.95 -11.27
N ASN A 31 -1.27 -1.18 -10.90
CA ASN A 31 -0.82 -1.44 -9.53
C ASN A 31 -0.04 -0.26 -8.94
N THR A 32 -0.24 0.96 -9.48
CA THR A 32 0.31 2.18 -8.88
C THR A 32 -0.66 2.77 -7.86
N HIS A 33 -0.10 3.31 -6.78
CA HIS A 33 -0.80 4.03 -5.74
C HIS A 33 -0.31 5.47 -5.68
N ASN A 34 -1.19 6.39 -5.29
CA ASN A 34 -0.78 7.77 -5.04
C ASN A 34 0.08 7.81 -3.78
N ALA A 35 1.15 8.59 -3.84
CA ALA A 35 2.09 8.73 -2.74
C ALA A 35 2.61 10.16 -2.62
N ILE A 36 3.10 10.50 -1.45
CA ILE A 36 3.66 11.81 -1.13
C ILE A 36 5.03 11.58 -0.52
N THR A 37 6.08 12.19 -1.08
CA THR A 37 7.46 12.06 -0.58
C THR A 37 7.60 12.70 0.81
N LEU A 38 8.69 12.44 1.52
CA LEU A 38 9.01 13.12 2.79
C LEU A 38 9.04 14.65 2.67
N ASN A 39 9.35 15.17 1.48
CA ASN A 39 9.39 16.61 1.20
C ASN A 39 8.03 17.18 0.80
N GLY A 40 6.96 16.37 0.77
CA GLY A 40 5.61 16.79 0.41
C GLY A 40 5.28 16.75 -1.07
N GLU A 41 6.17 16.22 -1.93
CA GLU A 41 5.94 16.14 -3.38
C GLU A 41 5.01 14.97 -3.72
N GLN A 42 4.05 15.19 -4.61
CA GLN A 42 3.18 14.12 -5.10
C GLN A 42 3.94 13.21 -6.08
N THR A 43 3.75 11.91 -5.92
CA THR A 43 4.36 10.88 -6.77
C THR A 43 3.41 9.67 -6.88
N LYS A 44 3.89 8.62 -7.55
CA LYS A 44 3.24 7.31 -7.60
C LYS A 44 4.22 6.25 -7.17
N ALA A 45 3.71 5.29 -6.40
CA ALA A 45 4.49 4.15 -5.95
C ALA A 45 3.84 2.84 -6.38
N PHE A 46 4.65 1.85 -6.75
CA PHE A 46 4.20 0.48 -7.01
C PHE A 46 4.87 -0.48 -6.04
N ILE A 47 4.16 -1.54 -5.65
CA ILE A 47 4.70 -2.55 -4.75
C ILE A 47 5.09 -3.77 -5.57
N PHE A 48 6.33 -4.22 -5.40
CA PHE A 48 6.85 -5.41 -6.04
C PHE A 48 7.68 -6.22 -5.04
N ASN A 49 7.35 -7.50 -4.88
CA ASN A 49 7.96 -8.39 -3.89
C ASN A 49 8.00 -7.81 -2.46
N GLY A 50 6.95 -7.09 -2.08
CA GLY A 50 6.82 -6.47 -0.75
C GLY A 50 7.63 -5.18 -0.55
N ILE A 51 8.29 -4.68 -1.59
CA ILE A 51 9.03 -3.40 -1.58
C ILE A 51 8.26 -2.40 -2.43
N ALA A 52 7.97 -1.23 -1.87
CA ALA A 52 7.42 -0.09 -2.58
C ALA A 52 8.53 0.70 -3.27
N TYR A 53 8.31 1.06 -4.53
CA TYR A 53 9.24 1.84 -5.35
C TYR A 53 8.55 3.10 -5.86
N ASP A 54 9.27 4.21 -5.87
CA ASP A 54 8.86 5.41 -6.62
C ASP A 54 8.97 5.13 -8.12
N ILE A 55 7.90 5.35 -8.88
CA ILE A 55 7.85 4.96 -10.30
C ILE A 55 8.69 5.88 -11.19
N TYR A 56 9.01 7.09 -10.74
CA TYR A 56 9.76 8.09 -11.51
C TYR A 56 11.24 8.05 -11.17
N GLN A 57 11.57 7.82 -9.90
CA GLN A 57 12.95 7.76 -9.41
C GLN A 57 13.52 6.34 -9.43
N LEU A 58 12.68 5.33 -9.62
CA LEU A 58 13.05 3.90 -9.72
C LEU A 58 13.91 3.42 -8.53
N ARG A 59 13.59 3.93 -7.33
CA ARG A 59 14.26 3.58 -6.08
C ARG A 59 13.25 3.21 -5.01
N PRO A 60 13.66 2.49 -3.94
CA PRO A 60 12.80 2.23 -2.80
C PRO A 60 12.15 3.53 -2.30
N PHE A 61 10.84 3.49 -2.09
CA PHE A 61 10.04 4.66 -1.77
C PHE A 61 10.25 5.12 -0.32
N GLU A 62 10.21 6.44 -0.13
CA GLU A 62 10.32 7.13 1.16
C GLU A 62 9.19 8.15 1.26
N GLY A 63 8.25 7.95 2.19
CA GLY A 63 7.13 8.89 2.38
C GLY A 63 5.83 8.21 2.76
N THR A 64 4.71 8.79 2.34
CA THR A 64 3.35 8.31 2.66
C THR A 64 2.64 7.82 1.41
N MET A 65 2.17 6.57 1.41
CA MET A 65 1.27 6.05 0.39
C MET A 65 -0.19 6.21 0.84
N SER A 66 -1.09 6.45 -0.11
CA SER A 66 -2.52 6.60 0.13
C SER A 66 -3.33 5.67 -0.77
N SER A 67 -4.37 5.03 -0.22
CA SER A 67 -5.38 4.32 -1.00
C SER A 67 -6.78 4.70 -0.52
N VAL A 68 -7.77 4.63 -1.42
CA VAL A 68 -9.16 4.92 -1.08
C VAL A 68 -10.00 3.67 -1.30
N ARG A 69 -10.76 3.26 -0.29
CA ARG A 69 -11.68 2.12 -0.36
C ARG A 69 -12.98 2.48 0.35
N LYS A 70 -14.11 2.39 -0.36
CA LYS A 70 -15.45 2.72 0.17
C LYS A 70 -15.48 4.09 0.91
N ASN A 71 -14.96 5.13 0.27
CA ASN A 71 -14.87 6.50 0.82
C ASN A 71 -13.96 6.68 2.06
N ILE A 72 -13.22 5.65 2.47
CA ILE A 72 -12.20 5.75 3.52
C ILE A 72 -10.83 5.89 2.85
N THR A 73 -10.08 6.91 3.25
CA THR A 73 -8.69 7.09 2.83
C THR A 73 -7.78 6.39 3.83
N TYR A 74 -7.00 5.43 3.37
CA TYR A 74 -5.97 4.76 4.16
C TYR A 74 -4.61 5.31 3.81
N LYS A 75 -3.84 5.70 4.82
CA LYS A 75 -2.47 6.17 4.70
C LYS A 75 -1.51 5.23 5.40
N VAL A 76 -0.33 5.05 4.82
CA VAL A 76 0.75 4.31 5.43
C VAL A 76 2.09 4.97 5.15
N ASN A 77 2.95 5.00 6.17
CA ASN A 77 4.31 5.47 6.04
C ASN A 77 5.19 4.35 5.51
N VAL A 78 6.07 4.69 4.59
CA VAL A 78 7.01 3.78 3.94
C VAL A 78 8.42 4.30 4.16
N HIS A 79 9.29 3.42 4.63
CA HIS A 79 10.70 3.70 4.80
C HIS A 79 11.53 2.64 4.08
N ASN A 80 12.44 3.08 3.22
CA ASN A 80 13.27 2.27 2.35
C ASN A 80 12.45 1.19 1.60
N GLY A 81 11.31 1.61 1.05
CA GLY A 81 10.34 0.76 0.38
C GLY A 81 9.56 -0.20 1.28
N LYS A 82 9.82 -0.24 2.59
CA LYS A 82 9.08 -1.10 3.53
C LYS A 82 7.96 -0.32 4.20
N VAL A 83 6.78 -0.91 4.20
CA VAL A 83 5.58 -0.39 4.84
C VAL A 83 5.76 -0.49 6.36
N ASN A 84 5.62 0.64 7.06
CA ASN A 84 5.57 0.63 8.52
C ASN A 84 4.27 -0.07 8.94
N GLY A 85 4.32 -0.94 9.95
CA GLY A 85 3.18 -1.75 10.42
C GLY A 85 1.99 -0.96 10.98
N LYS A 86 1.95 0.37 10.80
CA LYS A 86 0.88 1.28 11.20
C LYS A 86 0.14 1.82 9.97
N ILE A 87 -1.13 1.45 9.82
CA ILE A 87 -2.04 1.96 8.80
C ILE A 87 -3.05 2.90 9.48
N ILE A 88 -3.29 4.07 8.89
CA ILE A 88 -4.25 5.05 9.43
C ILE A 88 -5.38 5.25 8.42
N GLY A 89 -6.62 4.99 8.83
CA GLY A 89 -7.81 5.23 8.03
C GLY A 89 -8.50 6.53 8.41
N TYR A 90 -9.00 7.26 7.42
CA TYR A 90 -9.74 8.51 7.58
C TYR A 90 -11.08 8.43 6.85
N TYR A 91 -12.13 8.90 7.51
CA TYR A 91 -13.41 9.17 6.88
C TYR A 91 -13.30 10.24 5.80
N SER A 92 -14.31 10.35 4.94
CA SER A 92 -14.37 11.36 3.88
C SER A 92 -14.38 12.80 4.42
N ASN A 93 -14.89 13.01 5.63
CA ASN A 93 -14.85 14.29 6.34
C ASN A 93 -13.46 14.63 6.94
N GLY A 94 -12.49 13.72 6.83
CA GLY A 94 -11.14 13.89 7.37
C GLY A 94 -10.96 13.37 8.80
N ASN A 95 -12.02 12.95 9.48
CA ASN A 95 -11.93 12.40 10.84
C ASN A 95 -11.25 11.04 10.84
N LEU A 96 -10.58 10.72 11.94
CA LEU A 96 -9.91 9.45 12.12
C LEU A 96 -10.95 8.32 12.14
N LYS A 97 -10.77 7.32 11.28
CA LYS A 97 -11.59 6.10 11.26
C LYS A 97 -10.92 4.95 12.00
N SER A 98 -9.62 4.77 11.77
CA SER A 98 -8.88 3.66 12.38
C SER A 98 -7.39 3.93 12.49
N ILE A 99 -6.77 3.32 13.49
CA ILE A 99 -5.31 3.15 13.59
C ILE A 99 -5.07 1.66 13.74
N GLN A 100 -4.46 1.03 12.74
CA GLN A 100 -4.17 -0.41 12.75
C GLN A 100 -2.67 -0.60 12.90
N VAL A 101 -2.23 -1.16 14.02
CA VAL A 101 -0.82 -1.47 14.27
C VAL A 101 -0.64 -2.99 14.33
N SER A 102 0.28 -3.51 13.51
CA SER A 102 0.70 -4.91 13.58
C SER A 102 2.21 -5.01 13.35
N GLU A 103 2.91 -5.55 14.33
CA GLU A 103 4.32 -5.85 14.28
C GLU A 103 4.55 -7.27 14.79
N LYS A 104 5.02 -8.16 13.90
CA LYS A 104 5.37 -9.56 14.22
C LYS A 104 4.25 -10.30 14.99
N GLY A 105 3.00 -10.10 14.60
CA GLY A 105 1.83 -10.72 15.23
C GLY A 105 1.39 -10.07 16.54
N ASN A 106 2.00 -8.96 16.95
CA ASN A 106 1.59 -8.16 18.10
C ASN A 106 1.10 -6.79 17.63
N GLY A 107 0.06 -6.27 18.25
CA GLY A 107 -0.39 -4.91 17.98
C GLY A 107 -1.88 -4.72 18.19
N CYS A 108 -2.29 -3.47 18.30
CA CYS A 108 -3.68 -3.11 18.52
C CYS A 108 -4.20 -2.29 17.34
N SER A 109 -5.43 -2.58 16.96
CA SER A 109 -6.23 -1.76 16.06
C SER A 109 -7.28 -1.00 16.86
N LEU A 110 -7.32 0.31 16.67
CA LEU A 110 -8.33 1.21 17.21
C LEU A 110 -9.26 1.63 16.06
N PHE A 111 -10.55 1.64 16.33
CA PHE A 111 -11.60 2.08 15.43
C PHE A 111 -12.41 3.18 16.10
N TYR A 112 -12.83 4.15 15.32
CA TYR A 112 -13.54 5.33 15.81
C TYR A 112 -14.80 5.54 14.99
N TYR A 113 -15.83 6.08 15.63
CA TYR A 113 -17.02 6.63 14.98
C TYR A 113 -16.69 7.94 14.26
N GLU A 114 -17.57 8.40 13.38
CA GLU A 114 -17.39 9.67 12.66
C GLU A 114 -17.32 10.88 13.58
N ASN A 115 -17.95 10.81 14.75
CA ASN A 115 -17.88 11.85 15.79
C ASN A 115 -16.54 11.88 16.56
N GLY A 116 -15.63 10.93 16.27
CA GLY A 116 -14.31 10.81 16.91
C GLY A 116 -14.28 9.95 18.18
N ASN A 117 -15.43 9.47 18.65
CA ASN A 117 -15.47 8.56 19.81
C ASN A 117 -14.86 7.22 19.43
N LEU A 118 -14.15 6.60 20.38
CA LEU A 118 -13.62 5.26 20.21
C LEU A 118 -14.81 4.31 20.03
N GLU A 119 -14.80 3.54 18.95
CA GLU A 119 -15.82 2.53 18.63
C GLU A 119 -15.37 1.17 19.13
N ALA A 120 -14.12 0.82 18.84
CA ALA A 120 -13.58 -0.48 19.23
C ALA A 120 -12.06 -0.49 19.33
N LYS A 121 -11.56 -1.40 20.17
CA LYS A 121 -10.14 -1.77 20.27
C LYS A 121 -9.99 -3.28 20.15
N TYR A 122 -9.10 -3.71 19.27
CA TYR A 122 -8.76 -5.11 19.03
C TYR A 122 -7.25 -5.31 19.14
N CYS A 123 -6.78 -6.18 20.03
CA CYS A 123 -5.36 -6.46 20.19
C CYS A 123 -5.00 -7.91 19.86
N LEU A 124 -3.87 -8.07 19.17
CA LEU A 124 -3.22 -9.35 18.89
C LEU A 124 -1.98 -9.49 19.77
N LYS A 125 -1.75 -10.71 20.27
CA LYS A 125 -0.54 -11.12 20.95
C LYS A 125 -0.07 -12.46 20.39
N ASN A 126 1.18 -12.52 19.92
CA ASN A 126 1.78 -13.68 19.26
C ASN A 126 0.93 -14.25 18.10
N GLY A 127 0.28 -13.36 17.34
CA GLY A 127 -0.58 -13.71 16.21
C GLY A 127 -1.95 -14.26 16.61
N GLN A 128 -2.24 -14.37 17.92
CA GLN A 128 -3.54 -14.79 18.45
C GLN A 128 -4.29 -13.58 18.99
N PHE A 129 -5.62 -13.64 18.96
CA PHE A 129 -6.45 -12.64 19.57
C PHE A 129 -6.22 -12.65 21.09
N ASP A 130 -5.70 -11.56 21.66
CA ASP A 130 -5.34 -11.49 23.09
C ASP A 130 -6.56 -11.18 23.99
N GLY A 131 -7.77 -11.40 23.48
CA GLY A 131 -9.02 -11.25 24.22
C GLY A 131 -9.47 -9.81 24.49
N ILE A 132 -8.64 -8.78 24.25
CA ILE A 132 -9.05 -7.37 24.40
C ILE A 132 -9.87 -6.95 23.18
N GLN A 133 -11.18 -7.18 23.26
CA GLN A 133 -12.22 -6.53 22.47
C GLN A 133 -12.97 -5.57 23.39
N GLU A 134 -12.64 -4.28 23.34
CA GLU A 134 -13.46 -3.26 23.98
C GLU A 134 -14.30 -2.63 22.89
N MET A 135 -15.63 -2.75 22.97
CA MET A 135 -16.58 -2.04 22.12
C MET A 135 -17.25 -0.97 22.96
N PHE A 136 -17.28 0.24 22.45
CA PHE A 136 -17.89 1.39 23.10
C PHE A 136 -19.04 1.87 22.23
N TYR A 137 -20.15 2.25 22.84
CA TYR A 137 -21.27 2.80 22.10
C TYR A 137 -20.95 4.24 21.67
N GLU A 138 -21.53 4.69 20.55
CA GLU A 138 -21.31 6.03 19.98
C GLU A 138 -21.58 7.18 20.99
N ASN A 139 -22.43 6.91 21.99
CA ASN A 139 -22.82 7.85 23.04
C ASN A 139 -21.93 7.80 24.30
N GLY A 140 -20.87 6.99 24.33
CA GLY A 140 -19.89 6.94 25.41
C GLY A 140 -20.36 6.25 26.71
N ASN A 141 -21.47 5.51 26.69
CA ASN A 141 -21.94 4.64 27.79
C ASN A 141 -21.57 3.19 27.54
#